data_AF-A0A0Q5CVL9-F1
#
_entry.id   AF-A0A0Q5CVL9-F1
#
_cell.length_a   1.000
_cell.length_b   1.000
_cell.length_c   1.000
_cell.angle_alpha   90.00
_cell.angle_beta   90.00
_cell.angle_gamma   90.00
#
_symmetry.space_group_name_H-M   'P 1'
#
loop_
_entity.id
_entity.type
_entity.pdbx_description
1 polymer ?
#
loop_
_entity_poly.entity_id
_entity_poly.type
_entity_poly.pdbx_seq_one_letter_code
_entity_poly.pdbx_strand_id
1 'polypeptide(L)' 'MYAIAMEIGEAGTLASPALRKAARNLARSLHGVIELPIADASVLAKADRRFAVLFEVLKKAASGTPPRLAA' A
#
# COMPACT_ATOMS: atom_id res chain seq x y z
N MET A 1 0.34 -10.31 0.42
CA MET A 1 0.27 -8.87 0.76
C MET A 1 1.60 -8.15 0.56
N TYR A 2 2.74 -8.67 1.04
CA TYR A 2 4.05 -8.06 0.79
C TYR A 2 4.38 -7.92 -0.71
N ALA A 3 4.24 -9.00 -1.50
CA ALA A 3 4.47 -8.97 -2.94
C ALA A 3 3.61 -7.91 -3.66
N ILE A 4 2.30 -7.87 -3.38
CA ILE A 4 1.37 -6.87 -3.93
C ILE A 4 1.80 -5.44 -3.57
N ALA A 5 2.24 -5.20 -2.33
CA ALA A 5 2.71 -3.88 -1.90
C ALA A 5 4.02 -3.46 -2.60
N MET A 6 4.90 -4.41 -2.90
CA MET A 6 6.11 -4.18 -3.69
C MET A 6 5.75 -3.84 -5.15
N GLU A 7 4.92 -4.66 -5.78
CA GLU A 7 4.44 -4.44 -7.16
C GLU A 7 3.78 -3.06 -7.33
N ILE A 8 2.88 -2.68 -6.42
CA ILE A 8 2.25 -1.34 -6.45
C ILE A 8 3.31 -0.24 -6.24
N GLY A 9 4.28 -0.46 -5.36
CA GLY A 9 5.36 0.49 -5.10
C GLY A 9 6.27 0.73 -6.32
N GLU A 10 6.43 -0.29 -7.16
CA GLU A 10 7.30 -0.34 -8.34
C GLU A 10 6.57 -0.07 -9.66
N ALA A 11 5.24 0.04 -9.65
CA ALA A 11 4.38 0.24 -10.82
C ALA A 11 4.61 1.55 -11.63
N GLY A 12 5.68 2.31 -11.37
CA GLY A 12 6.07 3.46 -12.17
C GLY A 12 4.98 4.53 -12.26
N THR A 13 4.56 4.86 -13.49
CA THR A 13 3.48 5.83 -13.77
C THR A 13 2.08 5.20 -13.76
N LEU A 14 1.96 3.87 -13.67
CA LEU A 14 0.67 3.16 -13.61
C LEU A 14 -0.04 3.35 -12.25
N ALA A 15 0.71 3.76 -11.23
CA ALA A 15 0.18 4.08 -9.90
C ALA A 15 0.51 5.52 -9.49
N SER A 16 -0.46 6.19 -8.87
CA SER A 16 -0.27 7.55 -8.38
C SER A 16 0.89 7.63 -7.37
N PRO A 17 1.59 8.76 -7.25
CA PRO A 17 2.69 8.92 -6.28
C PRO A 17 2.26 8.61 -4.84
N ALA A 18 1.03 8.97 -4.46
CA ALA A 18 0.47 8.68 -3.14
C ALA A 18 0.29 7.18 -2.91
N LEU A 19 -0.24 6.45 -3.90
CA LEU A 19 -0.42 5.01 -3.84
C LEU A 19 0.92 4.27 -3.75
N ARG A 20 1.89 4.66 -4.57
CA ARG A 20 3.26 4.11 -4.52
C ARG A 20 3.94 4.36 -3.16
N LYS A 21 3.78 5.56 -2.60
CA LYS A 21 4.32 5.90 -1.28
C LYS A 21 3.69 5.05 -0.18
N ALA A 22 2.37 4.88 -0.19
CA ALA A 22 1.67 4.05 0.78
C ALA A 22 2.10 2.58 0.71
N ALA A 23 2.20 2.04 -0.52
CA ALA A 23 2.58 0.65 -0.74
C ALA A 23 4.03 0.36 -0.30
N ARG A 24 4.99 1.22 -0.63
CA ARG A 24 6.39 1.08 -0.16
C ARG A 24 6.51 1.14 1.37
N ASN A 25 5.72 1.99 2.02
CA ASN A 25 5.71 2.07 3.49
C ASN A 25 5.14 0.80 4.14
N LEU A 26 4.12 0.19 3.53
CA LEU A 26 3.60 -1.10 3.97
C LEU A 26 4.64 -2.22 3.75
N ALA A 27 5.23 -2.30 2.56
CA ALA A 27 6.24 -3.31 2.23
C ALA A 27 7.42 -3.30 3.23
N ARG A 28 7.95 -2.11 3.55
CA ARG A 28 8.98 -1.94 4.59
C ARG A 28 8.57 -2.44 5.97
N SER A 29 7.30 -2.25 6.34
CA SER A 29 6.80 -2.69 7.64
C SER A 29 6.57 -4.21 7.67
N LEU A 30 6.09 -4.77 6.56
CA LEU A 30 5.91 -6.21 6.37
C LEU A 30 7.24 -6.95 6.27
N HIS A 31 8.30 -6.33 5.76
CA HIS A 31 9.63 -6.94 5.75
C HIS A 31 10.08 -7.30 7.17
N GLY A 32 9.89 -6.41 8.15
CA GLY A 32 10.16 -6.71 9.56
C GLY A 32 9.26 -7.79 10.18
N VAL A 33 8.11 -8.11 9.55
CA VAL A 33 7.26 -9.24 9.94
C VAL A 33 7.77 -10.55 9.35
N ILE A 34 8.32 -10.52 8.13
CA ILE A 34 8.79 -11.70 7.38
C ILE A 34 10.16 -12.18 7.89
N GLU A 35 11.05 -11.25 8.24
CA GLU A 35 12.43 -11.58 8.67
C GLU A 35 12.50 -12.16 10.09
N LEU A 36 11.43 -12.05 10.89
CA LEU A 36 11.42 -12.50 12.28
C LEU A 36 10.59 -13.80 12.44
N PRO A 37 11.06 -14.80 13.21
CA PRO A 37 10.30 -16.03 13.47
C PRO A 37 8.95 -15.75 14.12
N ILE A 38 8.91 -14.74 15.01
CA ILE A 38 7.72 -14.17 15.62
C ILE A 38 7.95 -12.66 15.70
N ALA A 39 7.15 -11.89 14.97
CA ALA A 39 7.24 -10.44 14.99
C ALA A 39 6.61 -9.86 16.28
N ASP A 40 7.23 -8.83 16.83
CA ASP A 40 6.68 -8.12 17.99
C ASP A 40 5.29 -7.54 17.69
N ALA A 41 4.44 -7.47 18.71
CA ALA A 41 3.11 -6.86 18.61
C ALA A 41 3.18 -5.41 18.08
N SER A 42 4.25 -4.67 18.39
CA SER A 42 4.47 -3.31 17.89
C SER A 42 4.73 -3.27 16.37
N VAL A 43 5.43 -4.28 15.83
CA VAL A 43 5.71 -4.43 14.40
C VAL A 43 4.43 -4.80 13.67
N LEU A 44 3.64 -5.73 14.21
CA LEU A 44 2.34 -6.11 13.68
C LEU A 44 1.36 -4.92 13.66
N ALA A 45 1.23 -4.19 14.78
CA ALA A 45 0.38 -3.01 14.86
C ALA A 45 0.81 -1.91 13.87
N LYS A 46 2.11 -1.76 13.64
CA LYS A 46 2.64 -0.82 12.64
C LYS A 46 2.26 -1.27 11.22
N ALA A 47 2.41 -2.55 10.89
CA ALA A 47 2.04 -3.09 9.59
C ALA A 47 0.53 -2.91 9.32
N ASP A 48 -0.32 -3.20 10.33
CA ASP A 48 -1.76 -3.01 10.26
C ASP A 48 -2.16 -1.56 9.98
N ARG A 49 -1.60 -0.60 10.73
CA ARG A 49 -1.81 0.83 10.47
C ARG A 49 -1.40 1.24 9.05
N ARG A 50 -0.29 0.70 8.53
CA ARG A 50 0.15 0.99 7.15
C ARG A 50 -0.76 0.36 6.12
N PHE A 51 -1.32 -0.82 6.41
CA PHE A 51 -2.29 -1.48 5.56
C PHE A 51 -3.57 -0.65 5.45
N ALA A 52 -4.12 -0.17 6.57
CA ALA A 52 -5.29 0.71 6.59
C ALA A 52 -5.07 1.98 5.73
N VAL A 53 -3.89 2.60 5.82
CA VAL A 53 -3.52 3.75 4.99
C VAL A 53 -3.52 3.39 3.50
N LEU A 54 -2.89 2.27 3.12
CA LEU A 54 -2.88 1.83 1.72
C LEU A 54 -4.31 1.55 1.21
N PHE A 55 -5.13 0.89 2.03
CA PHE A 55 -6.50 0.56 1.69
C PHE A 55 -7.37 1.80 1.45
N GLU A 56 -7.23 2.83 2.29
CA GLU A 56 -7.95 4.09 2.09
C GLU A 56 -7.48 4.85 0.83
N VAL A 57 -6.19 4.79 0.49
CA VAL A 57 -5.69 5.37 -0.77
C VAL A 57 -6.23 4.60 -1.98
N LEU A 58 -6.29 3.27 -1.90
CA LEU A 58 -6.88 2.41 -2.94
C LEU A 58 -8.38 2.70 -3.11
N LYS A 59 -9.14 2.81 -2.02
CA LYS A 59 -10.57 3.16 -2.06
C LYS A 59 -10.79 4.51 -2.73
N LYS A 60 -9.99 5.52 -2.37
CA LYS A 60 -10.05 6.85 -3.01
C LYS A 60 -9.74 6.81 -4.50
N ALA A 61 -8.74 6.01 -4.89
CA ALA A 61 -8.40 5.81 -6.31
C ALA A 61 -9.53 5.10 -7.07
N ALA A 62 -10.15 4.08 -6.45
CA ALA A 62 -11.27 3.34 -7.03
C ALA A 62 -12.58 4.14 -7.07
N SER A 63 -12.79 5.06 -6.12
CA SER A 63 -13.95 5.96 -6.10
C SER A 63 -13.81 7.16 -7.05
N GLY A 64 -12.69 7.28 -7.76
CA GLY A 64 -12.48 8.31 -8.77
C GLY A 64 -13.37 8.08 -9.99
N THR A 65 -14.40 8.91 -10.13
CA THR A 65 -15.28 9.09 -11.28
C THR A 65 -14.54 8.86 -12.62
N PRO A 66 -15.08 8.05 -13.56
CA PRO A 66 -14.52 7.94 -14.90
C PRO A 66 -14.45 9.34 -15.54
N PRO A 67 -13.46 9.63 -16.41
CA PRO A 67 -13.48 10.87 -17.15
C PRO A 67 -14.82 10.94 -17.88
N ARG A 68 -15.64 11.97 -17.57
CA ARG A 68 -16.75 12.32 -18.47
C ARG A 68 -16.07 12.65 -19.79
N LEU A 69 -16.14 11.73 -20.74
CA LEU A 69 -15.88 12.01 -22.12
C LEU A 69 -16.90 13.10 -22.49
N ALA A 70 -16.43 14.34 -22.51
CA ALA A 70 -17.20 15.42 -23.09
C ALA A 70 -17.39 15.08 -24.56
N ALA A 71 -18.65 14.85 -24.95
CA ALA A 71 -19.09 14.83 -26.33
C ALA A 71 -19.48 16.25 -26.74
#